data_AF-A0A0D2UZ71-F1
#
_entry.id   AF-A0A0D2UZ71-F1
#
_cell.length_a   1.000
_cell.length_b   1.000
_cell.length_c   1.000
_cell.angle_alpha   90.00
_cell.angle_beta   90.00
_cell.angle_gamma   90.00
#
_symmetry.space_group_name_H-M   'P 1'
#
loop_
_entity.id
_entity.type
_entity.pdbx_description
1 polymer ?
#
loop_
_entity_poly.entity_id
_entity_poly.type
_entity_poly.pdbx_seq_one_letter_code
_entity_poly.pdbx_strand_id
1 'polypeptide(L)'
;MKAPLSSSTSSSSGILRRSRLSTYLYTLLAFIVFVAVIHGEYSIANFGRVDPIIPSSVISTTPVKKREKVVVQLPSFAVEESEEGCDIFSGKWVKDELTRPHYGESECPYIQPQLTCRAHGRPDTEYQKWRWQPHGCDIPRFNATLMLESLRGKRMMFVGDSLNRGQYVSMVCLLHRLIPEDKKSMETYNNDALTVFRVKDYNATIEFYWAPFLLESNSDNAVVHRISDRIVRKGSMNKHGRHWKGVDILVFNTYLWWVTGQDMKILKGSFKDVEKEIMQMSTEDAYRMAMKSLLRWVTRNLDRERTRVFFTSMSPTHSK
;
A
#
# COMPACT_ATOMS: atom_id res chain seq x y z
N MET A 1 23.34 44.92 59.16
CA MET A 1 22.15 45.46 58.45
C MET A 1 22.60 46.05 57.10
N LYS A 2 21.74 46.76 56.37
CA LYS A 2 21.94 47.16 54.94
C LYS A 2 23.05 48.21 54.72
N ALA A 3 23.55 48.27 53.47
CA ALA A 3 24.47 49.30 52.93
C ALA A 3 23.74 50.62 52.56
N PRO A 4 24.44 51.65 52.02
CA PRO A 4 24.44 51.81 50.54
C PRO A 4 25.69 52.49 49.89
N LEU A 5 25.75 52.39 48.54
CA LEU A 5 26.22 53.29 47.43
C LEU A 5 27.16 54.51 47.69
N SER A 6 27.99 55.02 46.77
CA SER A 6 28.46 54.68 45.38
C SER A 6 29.71 55.58 45.03
N SER A 7 30.17 55.99 43.83
CA SER A 7 29.80 55.91 42.38
C SER A 7 30.93 56.47 41.47
N SER A 8 30.98 56.07 40.17
CA SER A 8 31.80 56.65 39.04
C SER A 8 33.34 56.63 39.17
N THR A 9 34.19 56.76 38.12
CA THR A 9 34.03 57.26 36.72
C THR A 9 34.91 56.47 35.70
N SER A 10 34.86 56.82 34.41
CA SER A 10 35.44 56.09 33.27
C SER A 10 36.75 56.64 32.68
N SER A 11 37.53 55.79 32.00
CA SER A 11 38.40 56.17 30.86
C SER A 11 38.46 55.04 29.83
N SER A 12 38.89 55.33 28.60
CA SER A 12 38.84 54.39 27.46
C SER A 12 40.14 54.38 26.63
N SER A 13 40.41 53.25 25.97
CA SER A 13 41.42 53.12 24.92
C SER A 13 40.91 52.17 23.83
N GLY A 14 41.08 52.55 22.55
CA GLY A 14 40.44 51.87 21.42
C GLY A 14 41.34 50.85 20.72
N ILE A 15 40.75 49.81 20.12
CA ILE A 15 41.45 48.82 19.30
C ILE A 15 40.77 48.67 17.92
N LEU A 16 41.59 48.89 16.88
CA LEU A 16 41.47 48.51 15.46
C LEU A 16 40.15 47.90 14.96
N ARG A 17 39.42 48.70 14.15
CA ARG A 17 38.19 48.33 13.43
C ARG A 17 38.46 47.38 12.26
N ARG A 18 38.54 46.07 12.52
CA ARG A 18 38.61 45.05 11.45
C ARG A 18 37.30 45.00 10.66
N SER A 19 37.36 45.14 9.33
CA SER A 19 36.17 45.09 8.46
C SER A 19 35.53 43.69 8.51
N ARG A 20 34.31 43.60 9.06
CA ARG A 20 33.47 42.40 8.94
C ARG A 20 32.70 42.48 7.63
N LEU A 21 33.26 41.92 6.55
CA LEU A 21 32.45 41.60 5.37
C LEU A 21 31.29 40.71 5.83
N SER A 22 30.07 41.07 5.48
CA SER A 22 28.87 40.45 6.04
C SER A 22 28.80 38.97 5.68
N THR A 23 28.53 38.10 6.65
CA THR A 23 28.33 36.66 6.46
C THR A 23 27.26 36.37 5.42
N TYR A 24 26.25 37.25 5.32
CA TYR A 24 25.21 37.22 4.28
C TYR A 24 25.75 37.24 2.85
N LEU A 25 26.88 37.90 2.59
CA LEU A 25 27.45 37.97 1.24
C LEU A 25 28.03 36.61 0.82
N TYR A 26 28.66 35.90 1.77
CA TYR A 26 29.19 34.56 1.53
C TYR A 26 28.09 33.51 1.38
N THR A 27 27.02 33.58 2.18
CA THR A 27 25.87 32.68 2.02
C THR A 27 25.10 32.94 0.72
N LEU A 28 24.97 34.20 0.30
CA LEU A 28 24.37 34.57 -0.99
C LEU A 28 25.20 34.04 -2.17
N LEU A 29 26.53 34.21 -2.14
CA LEU A 29 27.43 33.66 -3.17
C LEU A 29 27.36 32.13 -3.24
N ALA A 30 27.36 31.44 -2.10
CA ALA A 30 27.22 29.99 -2.06
C ALA A 30 25.87 29.51 -2.65
N PHE A 31 24.78 30.22 -2.36
CA PHE A 31 23.46 29.91 -2.94
C PHE A 31 23.42 30.13 -4.46
N ILE A 32 23.99 31.24 -4.95
CA ILE A 32 24.07 31.53 -6.40
C ILE A 32 24.88 30.45 -7.13
N VAL A 33 26.01 30.02 -6.59
CA VAL A 33 26.82 28.93 -7.18
C VAL A 33 26.04 27.60 -7.19
N PHE A 34 25.36 27.25 -6.10
CA PHE A 34 24.55 26.03 -6.03
C PHE A 34 23.42 26.01 -7.07
N VAL A 35 22.70 27.12 -7.23
CA VAL A 35 21.66 27.28 -8.26
C VAL A 35 22.26 27.22 -9.68
N ALA A 36 23.43 27.82 -9.90
CA ALA A 36 24.13 27.77 -11.18
C ALA A 36 24.58 26.36 -11.58
N VAL A 37 25.02 25.53 -10.62
CA VAL A 37 25.35 24.10 -10.89
C VAL A 37 24.10 23.34 -11.32
N ILE A 38 22.99 23.46 -10.57
CA ILE A 38 21.72 22.75 -10.86
C ILE A 38 21.18 23.10 -12.26
N HIS A 39 21.26 24.37 -12.68
CA HIS A 39 20.84 24.76 -14.03
C HIS A 39 21.89 24.49 -15.12
N GLY A 40 23.17 24.40 -14.76
CA GLY A 40 24.26 24.07 -15.69
C GLY A 40 24.16 22.65 -16.23
N GLU A 41 23.93 21.66 -15.36
CA GLU A 41 23.79 20.24 -15.77
C GLU A 41 22.58 20.00 -16.68
N TYR A 42 21.52 20.80 -16.55
CA TYR A 42 20.32 20.70 -17.40
C TYR A 42 20.56 21.09 -18.87
N SER A 43 21.66 21.79 -19.18
CA SER A 43 21.95 22.30 -20.53
C SER A 43 22.87 21.40 -21.35
N ILE A 44 23.60 20.47 -20.73
CA ILE A 44 24.60 19.62 -21.40
C ILE A 44 23.98 18.31 -21.93
N ALA A 45 22.82 17.89 -21.42
CA ALA A 45 22.16 16.63 -21.79
C ALA A 45 21.46 16.61 -23.17
N ASN A 46 21.37 17.75 -23.89
CA ASN A 46 20.53 17.90 -25.09
C ASN A 46 21.29 18.12 -26.42
N PHE A 47 22.61 17.86 -26.47
CA PHE A 47 23.39 18.02 -27.70
C PHE A 47 24.28 16.78 -27.95
N GLY A 48 23.72 15.71 -28.54
CA GLY A 48 24.49 14.47 -28.71
C GLY A 48 23.79 13.23 -29.26
N ARG A 49 22.85 13.34 -30.21
CA ARG A 49 22.43 12.16 -30.99
C ARG A 49 22.12 12.51 -32.45
N VAL A 50 23.04 12.13 -33.33
CA VAL A 50 22.86 12.12 -34.78
C VAL A 50 22.68 10.66 -35.17
N ASP A 51 21.49 10.29 -35.64
CA ASP A 51 21.22 8.92 -36.08
C ASP A 51 21.72 8.72 -37.52
N PRO A 52 22.55 7.68 -37.79
CA PRO A 52 23.08 7.43 -39.13
C PRO A 52 22.01 6.80 -40.04
N ILE A 53 21.92 7.32 -41.27
CA ILE A 53 21.00 6.83 -42.31
C ILE A 53 21.46 5.43 -42.78
N ILE A 54 20.54 4.46 -42.78
CA ILE A 54 20.74 3.12 -43.36
C ILE A 54 19.81 2.97 -44.58
N PRO A 55 20.33 2.60 -45.78
CA PRO A 55 19.53 2.56 -47.01
C PRO A 55 18.67 1.29 -47.17
N SER A 56 17.59 1.41 -47.92
CA SER A 56 16.53 0.41 -48.06
C SER A 56 16.81 -0.71 -49.08
N SER A 57 16.92 -1.96 -48.62
CA SER A 57 16.56 -3.21 -49.33
C SER A 57 16.72 -4.40 -48.35
N VAL A 58 16.15 -5.60 -48.51
CA VAL A 58 15.46 -6.27 -49.63
C VAL A 58 14.13 -6.85 -49.15
N ILE A 59 13.09 -6.88 -49.99
CA ILE A 59 11.84 -7.60 -49.69
C ILE A 59 12.06 -9.10 -49.83
N SER A 60 11.92 -9.87 -48.74
CA SER A 60 11.94 -11.34 -48.75
C SER A 60 10.57 -11.89 -48.31
N THR A 61 9.82 -12.43 -49.25
CA THR A 61 8.44 -12.93 -49.07
C THR A 61 8.39 -14.35 -48.49
N THR A 62 8.73 -14.49 -47.22
CA THR A 62 8.43 -15.73 -46.48
C THR A 62 6.93 -15.83 -46.15
N PRO A 63 6.31 -17.03 -46.17
CA PRO A 63 4.87 -17.16 -45.93
C PRO A 63 4.49 -16.77 -44.50
N VAL A 64 3.50 -15.88 -44.36
CA VAL A 64 2.96 -15.50 -43.05
C VAL A 64 2.25 -16.71 -42.43
N LYS A 65 2.92 -17.39 -41.49
CA LYS A 65 2.24 -18.34 -40.61
C LYS A 65 1.11 -17.60 -39.90
N LYS A 66 -0.12 -18.06 -40.15
CA LYS A 66 -1.37 -17.54 -39.60
C LYS A 66 -1.22 -17.47 -38.07
N ARG A 67 -1.12 -16.25 -37.50
CA ARG A 67 -1.15 -16.07 -36.05
C ARG A 67 -2.51 -16.59 -35.55
N GLU A 68 -2.50 -17.75 -34.92
CA GLU A 68 -3.60 -18.16 -34.07
C GLU A 68 -3.78 -17.07 -33.01
N LYS A 69 -4.99 -16.52 -32.91
CA LYS A 69 -5.34 -15.70 -31.77
C LYS A 69 -5.41 -16.66 -30.59
N VAL A 70 -4.36 -16.68 -29.77
CA VAL A 70 -4.45 -17.21 -28.41
C VAL A 70 -5.52 -16.38 -27.71
N VAL A 71 -6.74 -16.91 -27.67
CA VAL A 71 -7.84 -16.30 -26.93
C VAL A 71 -7.46 -16.43 -25.47
N VAL A 72 -7.00 -15.32 -24.89
CA VAL A 72 -6.75 -15.23 -23.45
C VAL A 72 -8.12 -15.27 -22.78
N GLN A 73 -8.55 -16.49 -22.47
CA GLN A 73 -9.81 -16.77 -21.83
C GLN A 73 -9.72 -16.23 -20.41
N LEU A 74 -10.26 -15.02 -20.22
CA LEU A 74 -10.34 -14.38 -18.91
C LEU A 74 -11.07 -15.33 -17.96
N PRO A 75 -10.57 -15.53 -16.72
CA PRO A 75 -11.23 -16.41 -15.77
C PRO A 75 -12.69 -16.00 -15.61
N SER A 76 -13.61 -16.96 -15.74
CA SER A 76 -15.02 -16.79 -15.41
C SER A 76 -15.14 -16.10 -14.04
N PHE A 77 -16.08 -15.16 -13.90
CA PHE A 77 -16.25 -14.42 -12.65
C PHE A 77 -17.11 -15.19 -11.63
N ALA A 78 -17.85 -16.21 -12.07
CA ALA A 78 -18.49 -17.19 -11.20
C ALA A 78 -17.45 -18.02 -10.43
N VAL A 79 -17.87 -18.69 -9.35
CA VAL A 79 -17.07 -19.76 -8.75
C VAL A 79 -17.59 -21.07 -9.33
N GLU A 80 -16.86 -21.60 -10.30
CA GLU A 80 -17.11 -22.93 -10.86
C GLU A 80 -16.41 -23.97 -9.96
N GLU A 81 -17.16 -24.98 -9.50
CA GLU A 81 -16.60 -26.11 -8.77
C GLU A 81 -15.86 -27.02 -9.76
N SER A 82 -14.56 -27.22 -9.53
CA SER A 82 -13.73 -28.15 -10.29
C SER A 82 -13.62 -29.48 -9.55
N GLU A 83 -13.92 -30.59 -10.22
CA GLU A 83 -14.03 -31.92 -9.58
C GLU A 83 -12.70 -32.47 -9.02
N GLU A 84 -11.53 -31.96 -9.46
CA GLU A 84 -10.22 -32.20 -8.85
C GLU A 84 -9.60 -30.89 -8.34
N GLY A 85 -9.93 -30.51 -7.10
CA GLY A 85 -9.48 -29.26 -6.50
C GLY A 85 -8.03 -29.29 -6.00
N CYS A 86 -7.16 -28.45 -6.56
CA CYS A 86 -5.83 -28.21 -5.98
C CYS A 86 -5.91 -27.32 -4.74
N ASP A 87 -5.52 -27.85 -3.58
CA ASP A 87 -5.29 -27.03 -2.38
C ASP A 87 -4.02 -26.18 -2.54
N ILE A 88 -4.20 -24.92 -2.95
CA ILE A 88 -3.11 -23.95 -3.09
C ILE A 88 -2.49 -23.52 -1.76
N PHE A 89 -3.08 -23.88 -0.61
CA PHE A 89 -2.59 -23.54 0.73
C PHE A 89 -1.78 -24.68 1.38
N SER A 90 -1.80 -25.89 0.82
CA SER A 90 -0.98 -27.02 1.22
C SER A 90 0.21 -27.19 0.28
N GLY A 91 1.43 -27.01 0.79
CA GLY A 91 2.62 -26.87 -0.03
C GLY A 91 3.89 -26.57 0.76
N LYS A 92 4.91 -26.12 0.05
CA LYS A 92 6.20 -25.72 0.62
C LYS A 92 6.78 -24.47 -0.05
N TRP A 93 7.63 -23.75 0.68
CA TRP A 93 8.48 -22.73 0.10
C TRP A 93 9.63 -23.38 -0.67
N VAL A 94 9.88 -22.90 -1.89
CA VAL A 94 11.02 -23.29 -2.74
C VAL A 94 11.77 -22.05 -3.22
N LYS A 95 13.09 -22.17 -3.38
CA LYS A 95 13.91 -21.08 -3.93
C LYS A 95 13.68 -20.97 -5.43
N ASP A 96 13.55 -19.74 -5.92
CA ASP A 96 13.50 -19.41 -7.34
C ASP A 96 14.34 -18.14 -7.54
N GLU A 97 15.48 -18.28 -8.21
CA GLU A 97 16.38 -17.16 -8.52
C GLU A 97 16.17 -16.61 -9.94
N LEU A 98 15.22 -17.17 -10.70
CA LEU A 98 14.97 -16.85 -12.10
C LEU A 98 13.73 -15.95 -12.28
N THR A 99 12.73 -16.04 -11.39
CA THR A 99 11.46 -15.28 -11.49
C THR A 99 11.18 -14.34 -10.32
N ARG A 100 12.12 -14.21 -9.37
CA ARG A 100 11.94 -13.47 -8.11
C ARG A 100 13.06 -12.47 -7.81
N PRO A 101 12.74 -11.32 -7.18
CA PRO A 101 11.38 -10.83 -6.90
C PRO A 101 10.64 -10.41 -8.17
N HIS A 102 9.31 -10.27 -8.09
CA HIS A 102 8.51 -9.79 -9.24
C HIS A 102 8.66 -8.27 -9.49
N TYR A 103 9.16 -7.52 -8.50
CA TYR A 103 9.53 -6.11 -8.59
C TYR A 103 10.64 -5.82 -7.55
N GLY A 104 11.54 -4.88 -7.85
CA GLY A 104 12.52 -4.37 -6.90
C GLY A 104 11.92 -3.34 -5.95
N GLU A 105 12.43 -3.28 -4.71
CA GLU A 105 11.96 -2.32 -3.70
C GLU A 105 12.09 -0.86 -4.16
N SER A 106 13.20 -0.52 -4.82
CA SER A 106 13.45 0.82 -5.38
C SER A 106 12.68 1.13 -6.67
N GLU A 107 11.99 0.14 -7.25
CA GLU A 107 11.24 0.33 -8.51
C GLU A 107 9.80 0.78 -8.26
N CYS A 108 9.24 0.48 -7.08
CA CYS A 108 7.85 0.79 -6.74
C CYS A 108 7.75 1.99 -5.78
N PRO A 109 7.36 3.20 -6.24
CA PRO A 109 7.27 4.40 -5.39
C PRO A 109 6.11 4.36 -4.38
N TYR A 110 5.25 3.34 -4.45
CA TYR A 110 4.08 3.18 -3.58
C TYR A 110 4.38 2.40 -2.29
N ILE A 111 5.60 1.88 -2.11
CA ILE A 111 6.00 1.21 -0.86
C ILE A 111 6.16 2.28 0.23
N GLN A 112 5.39 2.13 1.32
CA GLN A 112 5.49 3.03 2.47
C GLN A 112 6.91 2.94 3.08
N PRO A 113 7.58 4.07 3.43
CA PRO A 113 8.96 4.05 3.91
C PRO A 113 9.20 3.10 5.09
N GLN A 114 8.21 2.90 5.96
CA GLN A 114 8.32 1.96 7.09
C GLN A 114 8.40 0.48 6.68
N LEU A 115 8.32 0.17 5.38
CA LEU A 115 8.38 -1.16 4.77
C LEU A 115 9.54 -1.31 3.76
N THR A 116 10.33 -0.26 3.50
CA THR A 116 11.48 -0.33 2.58
C THR A 116 12.72 -0.88 3.30
N CYS A 117 12.73 -2.21 3.49
CA CYS A 117 13.77 -2.95 4.20
C CYS A 117 15.20 -2.69 3.68
N ARG A 118 15.39 -2.63 2.36
CA ARG A 118 16.71 -2.39 1.74
C ARG A 118 17.15 -0.94 1.93
N ALA A 119 16.23 0.02 1.77
CA ALA A 119 16.51 1.43 2.05
C ALA A 119 16.85 1.67 3.54
N HIS A 120 16.28 0.87 4.45
CA HIS A 120 16.58 0.85 5.88
C HIS A 120 17.75 -0.08 6.26
N GLY A 121 18.61 -0.43 5.29
CA GLY A 121 19.91 -1.04 5.55
C GLY A 121 19.94 -2.56 5.70
N ARG A 122 18.85 -3.28 5.42
CA ARG A 122 18.85 -4.76 5.48
C ARG A 122 19.84 -5.34 4.45
N PRO A 123 20.91 -6.06 4.86
CA PRO A 123 22.01 -6.43 3.96
C PRO A 123 21.69 -7.64 3.08
N ASP A 124 20.84 -8.56 3.54
CA ASP A 124 20.45 -9.76 2.78
C ASP A 124 19.31 -9.50 1.79
N THR A 125 19.28 -10.27 0.70
CA THR A 125 18.20 -10.29 -0.31
C THR A 125 17.57 -11.67 -0.49
N GLU A 126 18.12 -12.73 0.13
CA GLU A 126 17.67 -14.11 -0.06
C GLU A 126 16.19 -14.33 0.30
N TYR A 127 15.65 -13.54 1.23
CA TYR A 127 14.23 -13.56 1.58
C TYR A 127 13.30 -13.21 0.40
N GLN A 128 13.80 -12.51 -0.62
CA GLN A 128 13.05 -12.13 -1.82
C GLN A 128 12.98 -13.26 -2.85
N LYS A 129 13.89 -14.23 -2.80
CA LYS A 129 14.09 -15.31 -3.79
C LYS A 129 13.24 -16.57 -3.54
N TRP A 130 12.14 -16.43 -2.82
CA TRP A 130 11.27 -17.55 -2.45
C TRP A 130 9.93 -17.47 -3.19
N ARG A 131 9.42 -18.64 -3.60
CA ARG A 131 8.06 -18.82 -4.08
C ARG A 131 7.38 -19.97 -3.34
N TRP A 132 6.06 -19.88 -3.24
CA TRP A 132 5.24 -20.99 -2.78
C TRP A 132 5.08 -22.04 -3.90
N GLN A 133 5.00 -23.31 -3.51
CA GLN A 133 4.74 -24.46 -4.37
C GLN A 133 3.68 -25.33 -3.68
N PRO A 134 2.41 -25.34 -4.14
CA PRO A 134 1.42 -26.29 -3.69
C PRO A 134 1.85 -27.74 -3.96
N HIS A 135 1.30 -28.68 -3.22
CA HIS A 135 1.59 -30.11 -3.41
C HIS A 135 0.84 -30.71 -4.61
N GLY A 136 -0.38 -30.25 -4.90
CA GLY A 136 -1.24 -30.80 -5.97
C GLY A 136 -1.15 -30.13 -7.33
N CYS A 137 -0.54 -28.94 -7.44
CA CYS A 137 -0.44 -28.21 -8.70
C CYS A 137 0.66 -27.13 -8.70
N ASP A 138 0.95 -26.58 -9.88
CA ASP A 138 1.73 -25.36 -10.04
C ASP A 138 0.83 -24.12 -10.02
N ILE A 139 1.27 -23.06 -9.33
CA ILE A 139 0.65 -21.74 -9.43
C ILE A 139 1.09 -21.10 -10.75
N PRO A 140 0.17 -20.64 -11.62
CA PRO A 140 0.52 -19.97 -12.87
C PRO A 140 1.46 -18.78 -12.65
N ARG A 141 2.45 -18.61 -13.55
CA ARG A 141 3.35 -17.46 -13.49
C ARG A 141 2.56 -16.16 -13.58
N PHE A 142 2.84 -15.23 -12.67
CA PHE A 142 2.12 -13.96 -12.61
C PHE A 142 2.27 -13.17 -13.91
N ASN A 143 1.14 -12.71 -14.45
CA ASN A 143 1.07 -11.93 -15.68
C ASN A 143 0.27 -10.65 -15.41
N ALA A 144 0.98 -9.53 -15.32
CA ALA A 144 0.38 -8.24 -15.01
C ALA A 144 -0.63 -7.77 -16.07
N THR A 145 -0.41 -8.05 -17.36
CA THR A 145 -1.37 -7.73 -18.43
C THR A 145 -2.68 -8.51 -18.26
N LEU A 146 -2.59 -9.82 -17.99
CA LEU A 146 -3.76 -10.67 -17.71
C LEU A 146 -4.53 -10.17 -16.48
N MET A 147 -3.82 -9.77 -15.42
CA MET A 147 -4.45 -9.21 -14.22
C MET A 147 -5.15 -7.87 -14.50
N LEU A 148 -4.53 -6.97 -15.27
CA LEU A 148 -5.15 -5.68 -15.63
C LEU A 148 -6.36 -5.85 -16.54
N GLU A 149 -6.32 -6.76 -17.52
CA GLU A 149 -7.51 -7.11 -18.33
C GLU A 149 -8.60 -7.77 -17.47
N SER A 150 -8.24 -8.63 -16.50
CA SER A 150 -9.19 -9.21 -15.53
C SER A 150 -9.80 -8.18 -14.58
N LEU A 151 -9.18 -7.01 -14.43
CA LEU A 151 -9.68 -5.85 -13.68
C LEU A 151 -10.36 -4.80 -14.57
N ARG A 152 -10.44 -4.99 -15.90
CA ARG A 152 -10.97 -3.97 -16.82
C ARG A 152 -12.43 -3.63 -16.49
N GLY A 153 -12.68 -2.35 -16.22
CA GLY A 153 -13.99 -1.85 -15.81
C GLY A 153 -14.41 -2.19 -14.37
N LYS A 154 -13.49 -2.68 -13.53
CA LYS A 154 -13.79 -3.25 -12.20
C LYS A 154 -13.10 -2.52 -11.05
N ARG A 155 -13.67 -2.68 -9.86
CA ARG A 155 -13.12 -2.21 -8.59
C ARG A 155 -12.65 -3.39 -7.73
N MET A 156 -11.38 -3.40 -7.36
CA MET A 156 -10.82 -4.34 -6.36
C MET A 156 -10.52 -3.59 -5.08
N MET A 157 -11.12 -3.97 -3.94
CA MET A 157 -10.90 -3.32 -2.64
C MET A 157 -10.38 -4.30 -1.59
N PHE A 158 -9.21 -3.99 -1.05
CA PHE A 158 -8.67 -4.56 0.18
C PHE A 158 -9.31 -3.86 1.38
N VAL A 159 -9.83 -4.60 2.36
CA VAL A 159 -10.54 -4.06 3.52
C VAL A 159 -10.02 -4.70 4.80
N GLY A 160 -9.37 -3.92 5.66
CA GLY A 160 -8.84 -4.47 6.90
C GLY A 160 -7.82 -3.60 7.63
N ASP A 161 -6.82 -4.28 8.20
CA ASP A 161 -5.73 -3.67 8.95
C ASP A 161 -4.46 -3.39 8.10
N SER A 162 -3.38 -2.98 8.77
CA SER A 162 -2.08 -2.64 8.18
C SER A 162 -1.45 -3.74 7.32
N LEU A 163 -1.72 -5.01 7.59
CA LEU A 163 -1.18 -6.14 6.82
C LEU A 163 -1.85 -6.26 5.45
N ASN A 164 -3.16 -6.02 5.42
CA ASN A 164 -3.96 -6.00 4.20
C ASN A 164 -3.67 -4.75 3.36
N ARG A 165 -3.29 -3.62 4.00
CA ARG A 165 -2.64 -2.49 3.31
C ARG A 165 -1.31 -2.88 2.65
N GLY A 166 -0.54 -3.79 3.27
CA GLY A 166 0.66 -4.37 2.67
C GLY A 166 0.36 -5.21 1.41
N GLN A 167 -0.69 -6.04 1.44
CA GLN A 167 -1.16 -6.79 0.27
C GLN A 167 -1.64 -5.86 -0.86
N TYR A 168 -2.38 -4.80 -0.52
CA TYR A 168 -2.78 -3.75 -1.45
C TYR A 168 -1.59 -3.11 -2.16
N VAL A 169 -0.60 -2.63 -1.39
CA VAL A 169 0.62 -2.03 -1.95
C VAL A 169 1.38 -3.04 -2.81
N SER A 170 1.47 -4.30 -2.39
CA SER A 170 2.10 -5.36 -3.19
C SER A 170 1.38 -5.59 -4.52
N MET A 171 0.04 -5.58 -4.55
CA MET A 171 -0.74 -5.66 -5.80
C MET A 171 -0.51 -4.45 -6.71
N VAL A 172 -0.39 -3.23 -6.16
CA VAL A 172 -0.01 -2.05 -6.94
C VAL A 172 1.41 -2.18 -7.50
N CYS A 173 2.38 -2.63 -6.69
CA CYS A 173 3.76 -2.84 -7.13
C CYS A 173 3.93 -3.94 -8.18
N LEU A 174 3.06 -4.95 -8.19
CA LEU A 174 3.02 -5.98 -9.24
C LEU A 174 2.54 -5.44 -10.61
N LEU A 175 1.85 -4.30 -10.65
CA LEU A 175 1.13 -3.83 -11.84
C LEU A 175 1.62 -2.48 -12.37
N HIS A 176 2.08 -1.57 -11.51
CA HIS A 176 2.33 -0.17 -11.89
C HIS A 176 3.38 0.05 -12.99
N ARG A 177 4.27 -0.92 -13.26
CA ARG A 177 5.31 -0.82 -14.30
C ARG A 177 4.76 -0.94 -15.72
N LEU A 178 3.61 -1.60 -15.91
CA LEU A 178 2.96 -1.72 -17.22
C LEU A 178 1.99 -0.57 -17.52
N ILE A 179 1.85 0.39 -16.60
CA ILE A 179 0.91 1.50 -16.71
C ILE A 179 1.72 2.80 -16.84
N PRO A 180 1.57 3.59 -17.92
CA PRO A 180 2.26 4.88 -18.05
C PRO A 180 1.93 5.84 -16.90
N GLU A 181 2.84 6.76 -16.59
CA GLU A 181 2.68 7.67 -15.44
C GLU A 181 1.45 8.58 -15.54
N ASP A 182 1.14 9.09 -16.74
CA ASP A 182 -0.08 9.87 -17.00
C ASP A 182 -1.37 9.03 -16.90
N LYS A 183 -1.25 7.70 -16.95
CA LYS A 183 -2.36 6.74 -16.96
C LYS A 183 -2.68 6.13 -15.60
N LYS A 184 -1.94 6.49 -14.55
CA LYS A 184 -2.24 6.11 -13.16
C LYS A 184 -2.36 7.31 -12.23
N SER A 185 -2.97 7.09 -11.07
CA SER A 185 -2.92 7.99 -9.93
C SER A 185 -3.09 7.19 -8.64
N MET A 186 -2.59 7.71 -7.51
CA MET A 186 -2.93 7.23 -6.18
C MET A 186 -3.44 8.41 -5.37
N GLU A 187 -4.67 8.31 -4.87
CA GLU A 187 -5.38 9.39 -4.18
C GLU A 187 -6.06 8.85 -2.92
N THR A 188 -6.12 9.67 -1.86
CA THR A 188 -6.63 9.26 -0.54
C THR A 188 -7.78 10.18 -0.10
N TYR A 189 -8.81 9.58 0.51
CA TYR A 189 -10.08 10.21 0.87
C TYR A 189 -10.57 9.76 2.25
N ASN A 190 -11.70 10.33 2.69
CA ASN A 190 -12.43 9.92 3.90
C ASN A 190 -11.58 9.96 5.19
N ASN A 191 -10.78 11.03 5.37
CA ASN A 191 -9.84 11.18 6.49
C ASN A 191 -8.88 9.98 6.57
N ASP A 192 -8.19 9.75 5.45
CA ASP A 192 -7.22 8.67 5.21
C ASP A 192 -7.78 7.23 5.26
N ALA A 193 -9.09 7.06 5.46
CA ALA A 193 -9.72 5.75 5.52
C ALA A 193 -9.91 5.04 4.17
N LEU A 194 -9.71 5.71 3.03
CA LEU A 194 -9.80 5.10 1.69
C LEU A 194 -8.69 5.63 0.77
N THR A 195 -7.78 4.75 0.34
CA THR A 195 -6.81 5.03 -0.73
C THR A 195 -7.22 4.31 -2.02
N VAL A 196 -7.16 5.00 -3.16
CA VAL A 196 -7.55 4.51 -4.48
C VAL A 196 -6.37 4.67 -5.43
N PHE A 197 -5.90 3.56 -5.99
CA PHE A 197 -5.01 3.51 -7.14
C PHE A 197 -5.84 3.31 -8.40
N ARG A 198 -5.75 4.24 -9.36
CA ARG A 198 -6.53 4.21 -10.61
C ARG A 198 -5.68 3.78 -11.79
N VAL A 199 -6.27 3.03 -12.70
CA VAL A 199 -5.68 2.63 -13.98
C VAL A 199 -6.59 3.10 -15.12
N LYS A 200 -6.27 4.25 -15.73
CA LYS A 200 -7.19 4.98 -16.62
C LYS A 200 -7.57 4.18 -17.86
N ASP A 201 -6.58 3.63 -18.57
CA ASP A 201 -6.80 2.90 -19.84
C ASP A 201 -7.48 1.53 -19.67
N TYR A 202 -7.64 1.07 -18.43
CA TYR A 202 -8.39 -0.13 -18.07
C TYR A 202 -9.73 0.19 -17.40
N ASN A 203 -10.03 1.47 -17.13
CA ASN A 203 -11.17 1.91 -16.30
C ASN A 203 -11.27 1.11 -14.99
N ALA A 204 -10.13 0.88 -14.33
CA ALA A 204 -10.00 -0.04 -13.20
C ALA A 204 -9.50 0.68 -11.95
N THR A 205 -9.91 0.20 -10.78
CA THR A 205 -9.37 0.66 -9.48
C THR A 205 -8.87 -0.50 -8.63
N ILE A 206 -7.80 -0.20 -7.89
CA ILE A 206 -7.31 -1.02 -6.78
C ILE A 206 -7.37 -0.12 -5.56
N GLU A 207 -8.09 -0.53 -4.53
CA GLU A 207 -8.51 0.30 -3.41
C GLU A 207 -8.08 -0.35 -2.09
N PHE A 208 -7.76 0.46 -1.08
CA PHE A 208 -7.59 0.03 0.30
C PHE A 208 -8.50 0.84 1.22
N TYR A 209 -9.31 0.15 2.02
CA TYR A 209 -10.20 0.74 3.01
C TYR A 209 -9.77 0.34 4.43
N TRP A 210 -9.45 1.33 5.27
CA TRP A 210 -9.06 1.13 6.66
C TRP A 210 -10.26 0.75 7.52
N ALA A 211 -10.29 -0.49 8.00
CA ALA A 211 -11.27 -1.00 8.93
C ALA A 211 -10.64 -2.15 9.75
N PRO A 212 -9.74 -1.86 10.70
CA PRO A 212 -8.88 -2.87 11.33
C PRO A 212 -9.65 -3.96 12.08
N PHE A 213 -10.87 -3.66 12.53
CA PHE A 213 -11.81 -4.59 13.18
C PHE A 213 -13.03 -4.96 12.31
N LEU A 214 -13.11 -4.44 11.07
CA LEU A 214 -14.25 -4.43 10.13
C LEU A 214 -15.54 -3.73 10.65
N LEU A 215 -15.83 -3.84 11.95
CA LEU A 215 -16.84 -3.06 12.66
C LEU A 215 -16.30 -1.68 13.06
N GLU A 216 -17.22 -0.76 13.33
CA GLU A 216 -16.91 0.56 13.91
C GLU A 216 -16.10 0.41 15.19
N SER A 217 -14.99 1.12 15.27
CA SER A 217 -14.11 1.16 16.43
C SER A 217 -13.67 2.58 16.75
N ASN A 218 -13.01 2.77 17.89
CA ASN A 218 -12.28 4.01 18.14
C ASN A 218 -11.01 4.15 17.28
N SER A 219 -10.57 3.06 16.62
CA SER A 219 -9.34 2.96 15.82
C SER A 219 -9.55 3.21 14.32
N ASP A 220 -10.71 3.73 13.92
CA ASP A 220 -11.13 3.91 12.52
C ASP A 220 -10.39 5.03 11.75
N ASN A 221 -9.53 5.82 12.40
CA ASN A 221 -8.72 6.86 11.75
C ASN A 221 -7.38 6.28 11.29
N ALA A 222 -7.15 6.20 9.97
CA ALA A 222 -5.98 5.51 9.41
C ALA A 222 -4.62 6.16 9.76
N VAL A 223 -4.58 7.42 10.17
CA VAL A 223 -3.36 8.10 10.66
C VAL A 223 -3.23 7.93 12.17
N VAL A 224 -4.28 8.30 12.93
CA VAL A 224 -4.32 8.29 14.40
C VAL A 224 -4.98 7.00 14.91
N HIS A 225 -4.49 5.85 14.42
CA HIS A 225 -5.04 4.54 14.75
C HIS A 225 -4.44 3.89 16.01
N ARG A 226 -3.23 4.31 16.42
CA ARG A 226 -2.41 3.63 17.46
C ARG A 226 -2.94 3.85 18.88
N ILE A 227 -4.11 3.27 19.16
CA ILE A 227 -4.79 3.32 20.45
C ILE A 227 -4.48 2.04 21.24
N SER A 228 -4.14 2.20 22.51
CA SER A 228 -3.98 1.12 23.49
C SER A 228 -5.33 0.59 23.96
N ASP A 229 -6.21 1.48 24.43
CA ASP A 229 -7.56 1.13 24.87
C ASP A 229 -8.52 0.97 23.69
N ARG A 230 -8.49 -0.18 23.01
CA ARG A 230 -9.27 -0.45 21.80
C ARG A 230 -10.70 -0.86 22.13
N ILE A 231 -11.67 -0.17 21.52
CA ILE A 231 -13.10 -0.42 21.72
C ILE A 231 -13.73 -0.72 20.36
N VAL A 232 -14.45 -1.84 20.26
CA VAL A 232 -15.19 -2.25 19.05
C VAL A 232 -16.70 -2.19 19.32
N ARG A 233 -17.47 -1.59 18.41
CA ARG A 233 -18.90 -1.39 18.56
C ARG A 233 -19.70 -2.55 17.95
N LYS A 234 -20.54 -3.20 18.76
CA LYS A 234 -21.41 -4.31 18.37
C LYS A 234 -22.39 -3.91 17.26
N GLY A 235 -22.61 -4.80 16.28
CA GLY A 235 -23.65 -4.64 15.25
C GLY A 235 -23.46 -3.52 14.21
N SER A 236 -22.32 -2.82 14.25
CA SER A 236 -22.08 -1.54 13.55
C SER A 236 -21.64 -1.63 12.09
N MET A 237 -21.52 -2.84 11.53
CA MET A 237 -20.89 -3.15 10.23
C MET A 237 -21.30 -2.23 9.06
N ASN A 238 -22.54 -1.73 9.05
CA ASN A 238 -23.04 -0.82 8.01
C ASN A 238 -22.29 0.52 7.91
N LYS A 239 -21.56 0.98 8.95
CA LYS A 239 -20.73 2.20 8.89
C LYS A 239 -19.68 2.12 7.78
N HIS A 240 -18.99 1.00 7.70
CA HIS A 240 -17.95 0.75 6.70
C HIS A 240 -18.54 0.07 5.47
N GLY A 241 -19.46 -0.88 5.66
CA GLY A 241 -20.12 -1.63 4.58
C GLY A 241 -20.75 -0.79 3.48
N ARG A 242 -21.23 0.42 3.78
CA ARG A 242 -21.74 1.37 2.77
C ARG A 242 -20.71 1.71 1.67
N HIS A 243 -19.41 1.64 1.96
CA HIS A 243 -18.31 1.91 1.01
C HIS A 243 -17.90 0.66 0.21
N TRP A 244 -18.25 -0.53 0.70
CA TRP A 244 -17.92 -1.82 0.06
C TRP A 244 -18.97 -2.27 -0.96
N LYS A 245 -20.13 -1.59 -1.03
CA LYS A 245 -21.15 -1.85 -2.04
C LYS A 245 -20.67 -1.45 -3.43
N GLY A 246 -21.02 -2.23 -4.45
CA GLY A 246 -20.61 -1.96 -5.83
C GLY A 246 -19.09 -2.07 -6.04
N VAL A 247 -18.44 -2.99 -5.33
CA VAL A 247 -17.05 -3.43 -5.55
C VAL A 247 -17.11 -4.82 -6.18
N ASP A 248 -16.36 -5.08 -7.26
CA ASP A 248 -16.34 -6.38 -7.94
C ASP A 248 -15.52 -7.43 -7.20
N ILE A 249 -14.43 -7.03 -6.54
CA ILE A 249 -13.53 -7.93 -5.81
C ILE A 249 -13.26 -7.34 -4.43
N LEU A 250 -13.76 -7.98 -3.37
CA LEU A 250 -13.46 -7.62 -1.99
C LEU A 250 -12.44 -8.60 -1.40
N VAL A 251 -11.37 -8.07 -0.81
CA VAL A 251 -10.34 -8.85 -0.09
C VAL A 251 -10.31 -8.40 1.36
N PHE A 252 -11.14 -9.02 2.20
CA PHE A 252 -11.22 -8.73 3.62
C PHE A 252 -10.02 -9.30 4.39
N ASN A 253 -9.67 -8.66 5.50
CA ASN A 253 -8.76 -9.19 6.50
C ASN A 253 -8.99 -8.49 7.85
N THR A 254 -8.82 -9.22 8.94
CA THR A 254 -8.67 -8.64 10.27
C THR A 254 -8.05 -9.71 11.16
N TYR A 255 -6.93 -9.44 11.81
CA TYR A 255 -6.38 -10.38 12.81
C TYR A 255 -5.48 -9.70 13.85
N LEU A 256 -4.44 -8.99 13.39
CA LEU A 256 -3.37 -8.46 14.25
C LEU A 256 -3.89 -7.54 15.36
N TRP A 257 -5.05 -6.93 15.13
CA TRP A 257 -5.67 -5.97 16.04
C TRP A 257 -6.43 -6.60 17.21
N TRP A 258 -6.79 -7.88 17.11
CA TRP A 258 -7.41 -8.67 18.18
C TRP A 258 -6.37 -9.30 19.11
N VAL A 259 -5.13 -9.53 18.65
CA VAL A 259 -4.07 -10.18 19.43
C VAL A 259 -3.44 -9.20 20.41
N THR A 260 -4.19 -8.86 21.46
CA THR A 260 -3.78 -7.99 22.57
C THR A 260 -3.26 -8.76 23.79
N GLY A 261 -3.57 -10.04 23.89
CA GLY A 261 -3.39 -10.83 25.12
C GLY A 261 -4.38 -10.45 26.24
N GLN A 262 -5.46 -9.74 25.92
CA GLN A 262 -6.43 -9.20 26.88
C GLN A 262 -7.86 -9.30 26.32
N ASP A 263 -8.86 -9.26 27.21
CA ASP A 263 -10.26 -9.19 26.81
C ASP A 263 -10.58 -7.91 26.01
N MET A 264 -11.42 -8.06 25.00
CA MET A 264 -11.81 -7.00 24.09
C MET A 264 -12.98 -6.19 24.66
N LYS A 265 -12.84 -4.86 24.68
CA LYS A 265 -13.92 -3.95 25.06
C LYS A 265 -14.94 -3.80 23.93
N ILE A 266 -16.16 -4.26 24.18
CA ILE A 266 -17.29 -4.19 23.25
C ILE A 266 -18.30 -3.13 23.71
N LEU A 267 -18.48 -2.10 22.90
CA LEU A 267 -19.52 -1.09 23.09
C LEU A 267 -20.87 -1.59 22.53
N LYS A 268 -21.94 -1.56 23.34
CA LYS A 268 -23.29 -1.93 22.89
C LYS A 268 -24.04 -0.76 22.22
N GLY A 269 -23.87 0.46 22.75
CA GLY A 269 -24.47 1.70 22.25
C GLY A 269 -23.74 2.31 21.04
N SER A 270 -23.56 3.62 21.05
CA SER A 270 -22.88 4.45 20.04
C SER A 270 -21.72 5.22 20.67
N PHE A 271 -20.67 5.50 19.90
CA PHE A 271 -19.53 6.30 20.38
C PHE A 271 -19.91 7.75 20.76
N LYS A 272 -21.07 8.22 20.30
CA LYS A 272 -21.62 9.55 20.62
C LYS A 272 -22.39 9.60 21.95
N ASP A 273 -22.71 8.47 22.55
CA ASP A 273 -23.56 8.43 23.75
C ASP A 273 -22.80 8.99 24.96
N VAL A 274 -23.48 9.69 25.87
CA VAL A 274 -22.84 10.29 27.06
C VAL A 274 -22.30 9.17 27.96
N GLU A 275 -23.21 8.32 28.44
CA GLU A 275 -22.89 7.07 29.12
C GLU A 275 -22.63 5.96 28.10
N LYS A 276 -21.56 5.17 28.30
CA LYS A 276 -21.11 4.16 27.34
C LYS A 276 -21.15 2.78 27.97
N GLU A 277 -22.16 1.99 27.63
CA GLU A 277 -22.24 0.61 28.05
C GLU A 277 -21.19 -0.25 27.31
N ILE A 278 -20.06 -0.47 27.99
CA ILE A 278 -18.95 -1.30 27.52
C ILE A 278 -18.94 -2.60 28.32
N MET A 279 -18.96 -3.73 27.63
CA MET A 279 -18.70 -5.05 28.22
C MET A 279 -17.30 -5.54 27.82
N GLN A 280 -16.67 -6.34 28.67
CA GLN A 280 -15.50 -7.14 28.29
C GLN A 280 -15.96 -8.47 27.67
N MET A 281 -15.09 -9.07 26.86
CA MET A 281 -15.36 -10.30 26.11
C MET A 281 -14.05 -10.96 25.71
N SER A 282 -14.01 -12.30 25.74
CA SER A 282 -12.86 -13.06 25.24
C SER A 282 -12.46 -12.62 23.82
N THR A 283 -11.16 -12.64 23.52
CA THR A 283 -10.66 -12.31 22.18
C THR A 283 -11.35 -13.17 21.11
N GLU A 284 -11.57 -14.46 21.41
CA GLU A 284 -12.23 -15.40 20.51
C GLU A 284 -13.70 -15.06 20.26
N ASP A 285 -14.50 -14.74 21.28
CA ASP A 285 -15.92 -14.43 21.08
C ASP A 285 -16.13 -13.05 20.47
N ALA A 286 -15.23 -12.11 20.74
CA ALA A 286 -15.19 -10.81 20.08
C ALA A 286 -14.90 -10.97 18.57
N TYR A 287 -13.91 -11.80 18.22
CA TYR A 287 -13.60 -12.16 16.83
C TYR A 287 -14.75 -12.95 16.17
N ARG A 288 -15.32 -13.92 16.87
CA ARG A 288 -16.48 -14.73 16.44
C ARG A 288 -17.70 -13.84 16.18
N MET A 289 -17.92 -12.79 16.97
CA MET A 289 -18.96 -11.78 16.77
C MET A 289 -18.70 -10.95 15.51
N ALA A 290 -17.45 -10.56 15.27
CA ALA A 290 -17.07 -9.79 14.10
C ALA A 290 -17.27 -10.60 12.80
N MET A 291 -16.75 -11.82 12.75
CA MET A 291 -16.90 -12.73 11.61
C MET A 291 -18.37 -13.11 11.34
N LYS A 292 -19.16 -13.40 12.38
CA LYS A 292 -20.63 -13.58 12.23
C LYS A 292 -21.33 -12.32 11.72
N SER A 293 -20.80 -11.13 11.98
CA SER A 293 -21.35 -9.87 11.48
C SER A 293 -20.94 -9.59 10.02
N LEU A 294 -19.71 -9.91 9.64
CA LEU A 294 -19.23 -9.84 8.26
C LEU A 294 -20.03 -10.79 7.35
N LEU A 295 -20.16 -12.06 7.73
CA LEU A 295 -20.87 -13.06 6.93
C LEU A 295 -22.35 -12.69 6.71
N ARG A 296 -23.03 -12.17 7.75
CA ARG A 296 -24.39 -11.63 7.64
C ARG A 296 -24.46 -10.39 6.76
N TRP A 297 -23.43 -9.54 6.77
CA TRP A 297 -23.40 -8.34 5.94
C TRP A 297 -23.21 -8.71 4.47
N VAL A 298 -22.19 -9.51 4.15
CA VAL A 298 -21.89 -10.06 2.82
C VAL A 298 -23.14 -10.71 2.21
N THR A 299 -23.73 -11.68 2.91
CA THR A 299 -24.90 -12.45 2.43
C THR A 299 -26.16 -11.59 2.22
N ARG A 300 -26.23 -10.37 2.78
CA ARG A 300 -27.38 -9.46 2.65
C ARG A 300 -27.15 -8.26 1.73
N ASN A 301 -25.92 -8.00 1.29
CA ASN A 301 -25.55 -6.76 0.60
C ASN A 301 -24.74 -6.95 -0.69
N LEU A 302 -24.22 -8.16 -0.95
CA LEU A 302 -23.41 -8.46 -2.12
C LEU A 302 -24.10 -9.51 -3.00
N ASP A 303 -24.13 -9.20 -4.30
CA ASP A 303 -24.55 -10.11 -5.37
C ASP A 303 -23.39 -11.07 -5.67
N ARG A 304 -23.65 -12.38 -5.59
CA ARG A 304 -22.64 -13.44 -5.79
C ARG A 304 -22.23 -13.63 -7.25
N GLU A 305 -23.05 -13.21 -8.21
CA GLU A 305 -22.74 -13.27 -9.64
C GLU A 305 -21.81 -12.12 -10.06
N ARG A 306 -21.86 -11.00 -9.33
CA ARG A 306 -21.08 -9.78 -9.62
C ARG A 306 -19.87 -9.57 -8.71
N THR A 307 -19.96 -9.98 -7.45
CA THR A 307 -18.96 -9.68 -6.41
C THR A 307 -18.24 -10.93 -5.94
N ARG A 308 -16.93 -11.01 -6.21
CA ARG A 308 -16.04 -12.00 -5.60
C ARG A 308 -15.60 -11.52 -4.22
N VAL A 309 -15.63 -12.42 -3.24
CA VAL A 309 -15.27 -12.12 -1.85
C VAL A 309 -14.20 -13.10 -1.38
N PHE A 310 -13.04 -12.55 -1.02
CA PHE A 310 -11.92 -13.25 -0.40
C PHE A 310 -11.76 -12.80 1.05
N PHE A 311 -11.23 -13.67 1.90
CA PHE A 311 -10.77 -13.32 3.24
C PHE A 311 -9.32 -13.80 3.41
N THR A 312 -8.37 -12.87 3.54
CA THR A 312 -7.00 -13.23 3.94
C THR A 312 -7.02 -13.65 5.40
N SER A 313 -6.51 -14.85 5.66
CA SER A 313 -6.46 -15.49 6.97
C SER A 313 -5.44 -14.83 7.93
N MET A 314 -5.11 -15.52 9.01
CA MET A 314 -4.12 -15.10 9.99
C MET A 314 -2.75 -14.82 9.33
N SER A 315 -2.15 -13.68 9.64
CA SER A 315 -0.70 -13.47 9.42
C SER A 315 0.04 -13.73 10.72
N PRO A 316 1.07 -14.60 10.73
CA PRO A 316 1.79 -14.97 11.96
C PRO A 316 2.75 -13.88 12.43
N THR A 317 2.81 -13.67 13.74
CA THR A 317 3.90 -12.95 14.40
C THR A 317 5.10 -13.89 14.62
N HIS A 318 6.30 -13.33 14.69
CA HIS A 318 7.57 -14.07 14.88
C HIS A 318 8.33 -13.61 16.14
N SER A 319 7.64 -12.89 17.04
CA SER A 319 8.08 -12.65 18.41
C SER A 319 8.04 -13.96 19.21
N LYS A 320 9.02 -14.15 20.10
CA LYS A 320 8.97 -15.16 21.16
C LYS A 320 8.21 -14.63 22.38
#